data_AF-A0A139AK57-F1
#
_entry.id   AF-A0A139AK57-F1
#
_cell.length_a   1.000
_cell.length_b   1.000
_cell.length_c   1.000
_cell.angle_alpha   90.00
_cell.angle_beta   90.00
_cell.angle_gamma   90.00
#
_symmetry.space_group_name_H-M   'P 1'
#
loop_
_entity.id
_entity.type
_entity.pdbx_description
1 polymer ?
#
loop_
_entity_poly.entity_id
_entity_poly.type
_entity_poly.pdbx_seq_one_letter_code
_entity_poly.pdbx_strand_id
1 'polypeptide(L)'
;MKRPSLFPLTPVPFIASLLLLLLLPIALGHPNPLQPASPLVSIPPGTSFQIQLSGDVDTSLPARVYELDLFDTPRETISYLKSRGSIVICYFSAGSFEDWREDACAFPNHVKGKKLDDWPGECWLDVRDTNALGPIMRARLLLAKSKGCDGVDPDNMDAFSNKASKTGFPISSSDQLTYNRLIADTAHSLSLLVALKNCQDLARDLLPWFDFLVTEECVQYRECEQGTVFVRAGKANFNIEYKGSLQHICRTTNALNIDAQKKHIDLDARRELCKTYGDIGGGSGARGSAGAGASGPANGTDGAGAGGGRGIGDVIGKILFGRQME
;
A
#
# COMPACT_ATOMS: atom_id res chain seq x y z
N MET A 1 67.75 -19.08 -79.36
CA MET A 1 68.50 -18.39 -78.29
C MET A 1 67.52 -17.84 -77.27
N LYS A 2 67.76 -18.15 -75.99
CA LYS A 2 67.25 -17.53 -74.73
C LYS A 2 65.74 -17.30 -74.55
N ARG A 3 65.16 -18.09 -73.65
CA ARG A 3 63.95 -17.75 -72.85
C ARG A 3 64.16 -16.43 -72.09
N PRO A 4 63.06 -15.78 -71.69
CA PRO A 4 62.87 -15.58 -70.26
C PRO A 4 61.52 -16.09 -69.76
N SER A 5 61.60 -16.62 -68.56
CA SER A 5 60.55 -17.13 -67.68
C SER A 5 59.67 -16.02 -67.10
N LEU A 6 58.36 -16.22 -67.08
CA LEU A 6 57.42 -15.51 -66.21
C LEU A 6 56.57 -16.53 -65.44
N PHE A 7 56.41 -16.22 -64.15
CA PHE A 7 55.96 -17.06 -63.03
C PHE A 7 54.51 -17.56 -63.14
N PRO A 8 54.17 -18.71 -62.52
CA PRO A 8 52.78 -19.08 -62.32
C PRO A 8 52.17 -18.29 -61.16
N LEU A 9 51.00 -17.68 -61.39
CA LEU A 9 50.15 -17.10 -60.35
C LEU A 9 49.52 -18.24 -59.54
N THR A 10 49.80 -18.29 -58.23
CA THR A 10 49.08 -19.16 -57.29
C THR A 10 47.72 -18.56 -56.94
N PRO A 11 46.63 -19.34 -56.84
CA PRO A 11 45.34 -18.82 -56.41
C PRO A 11 45.35 -18.54 -54.90
N VAL A 12 44.88 -17.35 -54.52
CA VAL A 12 44.60 -16.99 -53.12
C VAL A 12 43.25 -17.63 -52.74
N PRO A 13 43.16 -18.42 -51.66
CA PRO A 13 41.88 -18.93 -51.20
C PRO A 13 41.13 -17.80 -50.48
N PHE A 14 39.98 -17.41 -51.02
CA PHE A 14 38.99 -16.60 -50.30
C PHE A 14 38.43 -17.43 -49.15
N ILE A 15 38.98 -17.25 -47.94
CA ILE A 15 38.34 -17.72 -46.71
C ILE A 15 37.21 -16.75 -46.41
N ALA A 16 36.00 -17.08 -46.86
CA ALA A 16 34.78 -16.43 -46.39
C ALA A 16 34.57 -16.84 -44.92
N SER A 17 35.12 -16.03 -44.00
CA SER A 17 34.89 -16.19 -42.58
C SER A 17 33.45 -15.76 -42.28
N LEU A 18 32.53 -16.72 -42.26
CA LEU A 18 31.15 -16.53 -41.84
C LEU A 18 31.13 -16.26 -40.33
N LEU A 19 31.23 -14.98 -39.95
CA LEU A 19 31.03 -14.54 -38.58
C LEU A 19 29.52 -14.65 -38.27
N LEU A 20 29.12 -15.80 -37.74
CA LEU A 20 27.77 -15.97 -37.20
C LEU A 20 27.70 -15.14 -35.90
N LEU A 21 27.27 -13.88 -36.00
CA LEU A 21 26.85 -13.11 -34.84
C LEU A 21 25.67 -13.83 -34.20
N LEU A 22 25.93 -14.60 -33.15
CA LEU A 22 24.93 -15.02 -32.19
C LEU A 22 24.35 -13.77 -31.54
N LEU A 23 23.27 -13.24 -32.14
CA LEU A 23 22.34 -12.34 -31.48
C LEU A 23 21.70 -13.14 -30.32
N LEU A 24 22.38 -13.21 -29.19
CA LEU A 24 21.74 -13.54 -27.93
C LEU A 24 20.60 -12.52 -27.77
N PRO A 25 19.33 -12.94 -27.71
CA PRO A 25 18.30 -12.03 -27.31
C PRO A 25 18.69 -11.55 -25.92
N ILE A 26 19.03 -10.26 -25.79
CA ILE A 26 18.97 -9.60 -24.50
C ILE A 26 17.49 -9.69 -24.15
N ALA A 27 17.12 -10.74 -23.43
CA ALA A 27 15.84 -10.77 -22.76
C ALA A 27 15.87 -9.51 -21.89
N LEU A 28 15.10 -8.49 -22.28
CA LEU A 28 14.71 -7.40 -21.42
C LEU A 28 13.88 -8.06 -20.32
N GLY A 29 14.57 -8.71 -19.38
CA GLY A 29 13.95 -9.33 -18.23
C GLY A 29 13.23 -8.21 -17.50
N HIS A 30 11.92 -8.36 -17.35
CA HIS A 30 11.19 -7.52 -16.42
C HIS A 30 11.93 -7.60 -15.08
N PRO A 31 12.21 -6.46 -14.42
CA PRO A 31 12.87 -6.49 -13.12
C PRO A 31 12.07 -7.41 -12.20
N ASN A 32 12.73 -8.26 -11.42
CA ASN A 32 12.04 -9.08 -10.42
C ASN A 32 11.97 -8.30 -9.10
N PRO A 33 10.89 -8.47 -8.32
CA PRO A 33 10.80 -7.89 -6.99
C PRO A 33 11.97 -8.32 -6.10
N LEU A 34 12.49 -7.40 -5.29
CA LEU A 34 13.44 -7.74 -4.25
C LEU A 34 12.79 -8.71 -3.27
N GLN A 35 13.50 -9.79 -2.96
CA GLN A 35 13.02 -10.77 -1.99
C GLN A 35 13.42 -10.33 -0.58
N PRO A 36 12.51 -10.35 0.40
CA PRO A 36 12.84 -10.07 1.79
C PRO A 36 13.80 -11.16 2.33
N ALA A 37 14.61 -10.79 3.32
CA ALA A 37 15.60 -11.71 3.93
C ALA A 37 14.96 -12.93 4.62
N SER A 38 13.68 -12.86 4.94
CA SER A 38 12.86 -13.96 5.43
C SER A 38 11.46 -13.88 4.84
N PRO A 39 10.76 -15.00 4.64
CA PRO A 39 9.38 -14.98 4.15
C PRO A 39 8.49 -14.12 5.05
N LEU A 40 7.78 -13.18 4.46
CA LEU A 40 6.77 -12.39 5.14
C LEU A 40 5.50 -13.22 5.38
N VAL A 41 4.71 -12.83 6.38
CA VAL A 41 3.40 -13.45 6.62
C VAL A 41 2.47 -13.18 5.44
N SER A 42 1.76 -14.20 4.95
CA SER A 42 0.78 -14.01 3.88
C SER A 42 -0.55 -13.47 4.44
N ILE A 43 -1.20 -12.58 3.69
CA ILE A 43 -2.54 -12.05 3.97
C ILE A 43 -3.48 -12.53 2.86
N PRO A 44 -4.14 -13.71 3.02
CA PRO A 44 -5.03 -14.24 2.00
C PRO A 44 -6.43 -13.58 2.02
N PRO A 45 -7.21 -13.69 0.94
CA PRO A 45 -8.63 -13.34 0.95
C PRO A 45 -9.38 -14.06 2.08
N GLY A 46 -10.34 -13.37 2.69
CA GLY A 46 -11.05 -13.84 3.89
C GLY A 46 -10.32 -13.53 5.19
N THR A 47 -9.32 -12.66 5.17
CA THR A 47 -8.67 -12.13 6.39
C THR A 47 -9.50 -10.97 6.94
N SER A 48 -9.78 -10.97 8.24
CA SER A 48 -10.47 -9.86 8.89
C SER A 48 -9.57 -8.64 9.03
N PHE A 49 -10.14 -7.46 8.84
CA PHE A 49 -9.39 -6.20 8.90
C PHE A 49 -10.16 -5.09 9.60
N GLN A 50 -9.41 -4.16 10.20
CA GLN A 50 -9.89 -2.87 10.69
C GLN A 50 -8.95 -1.79 10.15
N ILE A 51 -9.54 -0.75 9.57
CA ILE A 51 -8.81 0.46 9.16
C ILE A 51 -9.32 1.57 10.05
N GLN A 52 -8.41 2.24 10.76
CA GLN A 52 -8.74 3.38 11.60
C GLN A 52 -7.58 4.38 11.60
N LEU A 53 -7.80 5.52 10.95
CA LEU A 53 -6.77 6.56 10.77
C LEU A 53 -7.05 7.81 11.62
N SER A 54 -8.18 7.84 12.34
CA SER A 54 -8.56 8.96 13.19
C SER A 54 -9.12 8.53 14.55
N GLY A 55 -9.12 9.49 15.48
CA GLY A 55 -9.57 9.30 16.86
C GLY A 55 -8.69 8.34 17.66
N ASP A 56 -9.14 8.01 18.86
CA ASP A 56 -8.49 6.98 19.68
C ASP A 56 -8.72 5.60 19.08
N VAL A 57 -7.64 4.85 18.82
CA VAL A 57 -7.70 3.52 18.20
C VAL A 57 -8.53 2.57 19.06
N ASP A 58 -9.64 2.07 18.51
CA ASP A 58 -10.47 1.07 19.19
C ASP A 58 -9.83 -0.32 19.05
N THR A 59 -9.01 -0.66 20.04
CA THR A 59 -8.36 -1.95 20.13
C THR A 59 -9.30 -3.05 20.63
N SER A 60 -10.57 -2.79 20.96
CA SER A 60 -11.51 -3.86 21.34
C SER A 60 -12.07 -4.61 20.12
N LEU A 61 -12.01 -4.00 18.94
CA LEU A 61 -12.56 -4.57 17.73
C LEU A 61 -11.78 -5.82 17.29
N PRO A 62 -12.46 -6.94 17.01
CA PRO A 62 -11.76 -8.13 16.53
C PRO A 62 -11.30 -7.93 15.08
N ALA A 63 -9.99 -8.04 14.82
CA ALA A 63 -9.41 -8.03 13.47
C ALA A 63 -8.02 -8.67 13.44
N ARG A 64 -7.76 -9.46 12.39
CA ARG A 64 -6.43 -10.04 12.13
C ARG A 64 -5.48 -8.99 11.58
N VAL A 65 -5.94 -8.07 10.75
CA VAL A 65 -5.18 -6.93 10.22
C VAL A 65 -5.71 -5.63 10.81
N TYR A 66 -4.82 -4.79 11.31
CA TYR A 66 -5.12 -3.43 11.72
C TYR A 66 -4.29 -2.46 10.88
N GLU A 67 -4.94 -1.55 10.18
CA GLU A 67 -4.30 -0.44 9.47
C GLU A 67 -4.50 0.85 10.25
N LEU A 68 -3.39 1.49 10.62
CA LEU A 68 -3.33 2.61 11.55
C LEU A 68 -2.36 3.68 11.04
N ASP A 69 -2.60 4.95 11.37
CA ASP A 69 -1.70 6.04 10.96
C ASP A 69 -0.28 5.85 11.53
N LEU A 70 0.74 5.94 10.66
CA LEU A 70 2.14 5.75 11.01
C LEU A 70 2.64 6.77 12.04
N PHE A 71 2.23 8.02 11.95
CA PHE A 71 2.75 9.09 12.79
C PHE A 71 1.97 9.14 14.11
N ASP A 72 0.64 9.15 14.03
CA ASP A 72 -0.22 9.46 15.17
C ASP A 72 -0.48 8.28 16.10
N THR A 73 -0.26 7.04 15.64
CA THR A 73 -0.49 5.85 16.48
C THR A 73 0.71 5.58 17.40
N PRO A 74 0.57 5.59 18.74
CA PRO A 74 1.69 5.28 19.63
C PRO A 74 2.23 3.85 19.46
N ARG A 75 3.52 3.65 19.76
CA ARG A 75 4.17 2.33 19.68
C ARG A 75 3.52 1.31 20.61
N GLU A 76 3.00 1.78 21.73
CA GLU A 76 2.33 1.00 22.77
C GLU A 76 1.05 0.37 22.21
N THR A 77 0.26 1.13 21.45
CA THR A 77 -0.95 0.65 20.76
C THR A 77 -0.61 -0.44 19.75
N ILE A 78 0.41 -0.21 18.92
CA ILE A 78 0.91 -1.20 17.94
C ILE A 78 1.35 -2.48 18.66
N SER A 79 2.15 -2.35 19.72
CA SER A 79 2.67 -3.49 20.49
C SER A 79 1.54 -4.28 21.16
N TYR A 80 0.53 -3.60 21.69
CA TYR A 80 -0.64 -4.21 22.31
C TYR A 80 -1.44 -5.04 21.29
N LEU A 81 -1.74 -4.49 20.11
CA LEU A 81 -2.43 -5.22 19.04
C LEU A 81 -1.64 -6.47 18.61
N LYS A 82 -0.33 -6.33 18.41
CA LYS A 82 0.55 -7.43 18.04
C LYS A 82 0.63 -8.53 19.10
N SER A 83 0.65 -8.17 20.39
CA SER A 83 0.63 -9.17 21.48
C SER A 83 -0.63 -10.03 21.49
N ARG A 84 -1.71 -9.57 20.86
CA ARG A 84 -2.96 -10.33 20.66
C ARG A 84 -3.02 -11.03 19.31
N GLY A 85 -1.89 -11.04 18.59
CA GLY A 85 -1.73 -11.72 17.32
C GLY A 85 -2.19 -10.91 16.11
N SER A 86 -2.58 -9.65 16.22
CA SER A 86 -2.89 -8.83 15.03
C SER A 86 -1.62 -8.52 14.23
N ILE A 87 -1.77 -8.48 12.91
CA ILE A 87 -0.82 -7.90 11.96
C ILE A 87 -1.10 -6.40 11.91
N VAL A 88 -0.10 -5.56 12.14
CA VAL A 88 -0.28 -4.09 12.11
C VAL A 88 0.37 -3.50 10.87
N ILE A 89 -0.44 -2.84 10.05
CA ILE A 89 -0.07 -2.12 8.83
C ILE A 89 -0.09 -0.62 9.16
N CYS A 90 1.00 0.09 8.86
CA CYS A 90 1.12 1.52 9.15
C CYS A 90 0.89 2.35 7.89
N TYR A 91 -0.17 3.14 7.89
CA TYR A 91 -0.56 4.06 6.83
C TYR A 91 0.35 5.28 6.78
N PHE A 92 0.74 5.71 5.58
CA PHE A 92 1.27 7.05 5.34
C PHE A 92 1.06 7.43 3.88
N SER A 93 0.95 8.72 3.55
CA SER A 93 0.93 9.10 2.13
C SER A 93 2.32 9.02 1.49
N ALA A 94 2.43 8.30 0.37
CA ALA A 94 3.66 8.21 -0.41
C ALA A 94 3.60 9.05 -1.69
N GLY A 95 2.42 9.32 -2.22
CA GLY A 95 2.21 10.14 -3.43
C GLY A 95 1.79 11.59 -3.18
N SER A 96 1.61 11.98 -1.92
CA SER A 96 1.31 13.37 -1.55
C SER A 96 2.18 13.85 -0.38
N PHE A 97 2.34 15.17 -0.31
CA PHE A 97 2.93 15.89 0.80
C PHE A 97 1.80 16.37 1.72
N GLU A 98 2.01 16.28 3.02
CA GLU A 98 1.09 16.67 4.09
C GLU A 98 1.82 17.68 5.02
N ASP A 99 1.37 18.94 5.08
CA ASP A 99 2.11 20.02 5.77
C ASP A 99 2.14 19.89 7.31
N TRP A 100 1.29 19.04 7.87
CA TRP A 100 1.19 18.77 9.30
C TRP A 100 2.13 17.66 9.79
N ARG A 101 2.76 16.91 8.89
CA ARG A 101 3.67 15.82 9.28
C ARG A 101 4.99 16.37 9.80
N GLU A 102 5.55 15.70 10.80
CA GLU A 102 6.82 16.11 11.43
C GLU A 102 7.99 16.16 10.43
N ASP A 103 7.92 15.38 9.36
CA ASP A 103 8.92 15.34 8.29
C ASP A 103 8.63 16.28 7.10
N ALA A 104 7.61 17.15 7.20
CA ALA A 104 7.22 18.06 6.12
C ALA A 104 8.37 18.94 5.58
N CYS A 105 9.32 19.31 6.45
CA CYS A 105 10.50 20.09 6.08
C CYS A 105 11.51 19.33 5.20
N ALA A 106 11.44 17.99 5.15
CA ALA A 106 12.34 17.17 4.34
C ALA A 106 12.02 17.22 2.84
N PHE A 107 10.80 17.64 2.47
CA PHE A 107 10.34 17.69 1.09
C PHE A 107 10.83 18.97 0.38
N PRO A 108 11.66 18.86 -0.67
CA PRO A 108 12.03 20.00 -1.50
C PRO A 108 10.80 20.66 -2.11
N ASN A 109 10.85 21.97 -2.36
CA ASN A 109 9.71 22.67 -2.96
C ASN A 109 9.42 22.23 -4.39
N HIS A 110 10.42 21.77 -5.15
CA HIS A 110 10.24 21.40 -6.56
C HIS A 110 9.48 20.08 -6.76
N VAL A 111 9.43 19.22 -5.74
CA VAL A 111 8.63 17.98 -5.81
C VAL A 111 7.17 18.20 -5.40
N LYS A 112 6.80 19.39 -4.92
CA LYS A 112 5.45 19.72 -4.45
C LYS A 112 4.62 20.28 -5.61
N GLY A 113 3.52 19.60 -5.91
CA GLY A 113 2.63 19.89 -7.02
C GLY A 113 1.43 20.74 -6.61
N LYS A 114 0.30 20.46 -7.28
CA LYS A 114 -0.98 21.09 -6.98
C LYS A 114 -1.59 20.48 -5.72
N LYS A 115 -2.38 21.30 -5.03
CA LYS A 115 -3.14 20.87 -3.85
C LYS A 115 -4.09 19.74 -4.22
N LEU A 116 -4.28 18.79 -3.31
CA LEU A 116 -5.42 17.88 -3.43
C LEU A 116 -6.67 18.67 -3.07
N ASP A 117 -7.71 18.55 -3.90
CA ASP A 117 -8.88 19.46 -3.86
C ASP A 117 -9.58 19.44 -2.51
N ASP A 118 -9.54 18.30 -1.82
CA ASP A 118 -10.33 18.05 -0.63
C ASP A 118 -9.53 17.97 0.68
N TRP A 119 -8.21 18.14 0.59
CA TRP A 119 -7.30 17.94 1.73
C TRP A 119 -6.44 19.20 1.94
N PRO A 120 -6.89 20.14 2.78
CA PRO A 120 -6.13 21.36 3.08
C PRO A 120 -4.76 21.04 3.66
N GLY A 121 -3.71 21.63 3.10
CA GLY A 121 -2.32 21.36 3.50
C GLY A 121 -1.69 20.17 2.76
N GLU A 122 -2.45 19.49 1.91
CA GLU A 122 -1.98 18.36 1.11
C GLU A 122 -1.74 18.74 -0.35
N CYS A 123 -0.66 18.24 -0.96
CA CYS A 123 -0.42 18.41 -2.40
C CYS A 123 0.25 17.20 -3.04
N TRP A 124 0.00 17.00 -4.32
CA TRP A 124 0.62 15.93 -5.11
C TRP A 124 2.14 16.01 -5.09
N LEU A 125 2.80 14.85 -5.11
CA LEU A 125 4.25 14.76 -5.27
C LEU A 125 4.66 14.43 -6.70
N ASP A 126 5.79 14.96 -7.13
CA ASP A 126 6.43 14.55 -8.39
C ASP A 126 7.12 13.18 -8.22
N VAL A 127 6.34 12.09 -8.35
CA VAL A 127 6.83 10.71 -8.19
C VAL A 127 7.94 10.31 -9.17
N ARG A 128 8.23 11.15 -10.17
CA ARG A 128 9.35 10.96 -11.11
C ARG A 128 10.70 11.24 -10.46
N ASP A 129 10.77 12.12 -9.46
CA ASP A 129 12.01 12.45 -8.75
C ASP A 129 12.25 11.47 -7.59
N THR A 130 12.56 10.23 -7.96
CA THR A 130 12.86 9.15 -7.00
C THR A 130 14.12 9.43 -6.16
N ASN A 131 15.04 10.27 -6.65
CA ASN A 131 16.22 10.66 -5.90
C ASN A 131 15.87 11.58 -4.72
N ALA A 132 14.92 12.50 -4.90
CA ALA A 132 14.43 13.35 -3.81
C ALA A 132 13.47 12.59 -2.88
N LEU A 133 12.52 11.84 -3.43
CA LEU A 133 11.46 11.20 -2.64
C LEU A 133 11.90 9.89 -1.98
N GLY A 134 12.77 9.11 -2.62
CA GLY A 134 13.23 7.81 -2.13
C GLY A 134 13.78 7.86 -0.70
N PRO A 135 14.72 8.77 -0.36
CA PRO A 135 15.22 8.91 1.01
C PRO A 135 14.14 9.27 2.05
N ILE A 136 13.16 10.09 1.66
CA ILE A 136 12.07 10.51 2.55
C ILE A 136 11.15 9.32 2.84
N MET A 137 10.72 8.61 1.80
CA MET A 137 9.88 7.42 1.96
C MET A 137 10.62 6.30 2.68
N ARG A 138 11.91 6.14 2.43
CA ARG A 138 12.76 5.23 3.19
C ARG A 138 12.80 5.58 4.67
N ALA A 139 12.83 6.86 5.05
CA ALA A 139 12.76 7.29 6.44
C ALA A 139 11.40 6.95 7.07
N ARG A 140 10.28 7.16 6.36
CA ARG A 140 8.94 6.72 6.81
C ARG A 140 8.86 5.20 7.01
N LEU A 141 9.41 4.41 6.08
CA LEU A 141 9.49 2.95 6.21
C LEU A 141 10.37 2.50 7.41
N LEU A 142 11.48 3.20 7.68
CA LEU A 142 12.29 2.96 8.88
C LEU A 142 11.54 3.31 10.16
N LEU A 143 10.77 4.39 10.16
CA LEU A 143 9.89 4.74 11.28
C LEU A 143 8.87 3.63 11.53
N ALA A 144 8.20 3.13 10.49
CA ALA A 144 7.25 2.01 10.59
C ALA A 144 7.91 0.78 11.22
N LYS A 145 9.11 0.42 10.73
CA LYS A 145 9.88 -0.69 11.30
C LYS A 145 10.21 -0.48 12.77
N SER A 146 10.64 0.73 13.15
CA SER A 146 11.03 1.06 14.52
C SER A 146 9.85 1.05 15.51
N LYS A 147 8.65 1.46 15.05
CA LYS A 147 7.40 1.40 15.80
C LYS A 147 6.85 -0.04 15.90
N GLY A 148 7.39 -0.96 15.10
CA GLY A 148 7.07 -2.38 15.15
C GLY A 148 5.95 -2.80 14.21
N CYS A 149 5.60 -1.99 13.21
CA CYS A 149 4.64 -2.37 12.18
C CYS A 149 5.10 -3.65 11.45
N ASP A 150 4.16 -4.50 11.06
CA ASP A 150 4.40 -5.67 10.19
C ASP A 150 4.45 -5.28 8.71
N GLY A 151 3.82 -4.16 8.36
CA GLY A 151 3.79 -3.63 7.01
C GLY A 151 3.34 -2.18 6.93
N VAL A 152 3.11 -1.71 5.72
CA VAL A 152 2.69 -0.34 5.43
C VAL A 152 1.59 -0.26 4.34
N ASP A 153 0.75 0.77 4.44
CA ASP A 153 -0.17 1.21 3.38
C ASP A 153 0.29 2.58 2.84
N PRO A 154 1.14 2.63 1.82
CA PRO A 154 1.53 3.88 1.17
C PRO A 154 0.39 4.40 0.29
N ASP A 155 -0.16 5.57 0.63
CA ASP A 155 -1.30 6.18 -0.09
C ASP A 155 -0.87 7.05 -1.28
N ASN A 156 -1.85 7.43 -2.10
CA ASN A 156 -1.70 8.27 -3.29
C ASN A 156 -0.77 7.68 -4.36
N MET A 157 -0.72 6.35 -4.43
CA MET A 157 0.17 5.57 -5.31
C MET A 157 -0.30 5.49 -6.78
N ASP A 158 -1.19 6.39 -7.18
CA ASP A 158 -1.90 6.40 -8.47
C ASP A 158 -1.95 7.79 -9.13
N ALA A 159 -1.04 8.69 -8.78
CA ALA A 159 -0.97 10.04 -9.34
C ALA A 159 -1.02 10.10 -10.89
N PHE A 160 -0.46 9.11 -11.59
CA PHE A 160 -0.50 9.02 -13.08
C PHE A 160 -1.92 8.97 -13.68
N SER A 161 -2.90 8.52 -12.90
CA SER A 161 -4.29 8.42 -13.34
C SER A 161 -4.99 9.79 -13.34
N ASN A 162 -4.31 10.84 -12.85
CA ASN A 162 -4.79 12.20 -12.87
C ASN A 162 -4.11 13.03 -13.97
N LYS A 163 -4.84 14.01 -14.49
CA LYS A 163 -4.30 14.96 -15.47
C LYS A 163 -3.16 15.78 -14.85
N ALA A 164 -2.17 16.15 -15.66
CA ALA A 164 -1.08 17.04 -15.23
C ALA A 164 -1.57 18.40 -14.69
N SER A 165 -2.73 18.87 -15.13
CA SER A 165 -3.37 20.07 -14.58
C SER A 165 -3.85 19.91 -13.13
N LYS A 166 -4.12 18.67 -12.70
CA LYS A 166 -4.56 18.29 -11.35
C LYS A 166 -3.40 17.97 -10.42
N THR A 167 -2.35 17.31 -10.92
CA THR A 167 -1.16 16.99 -10.11
C THR A 167 -0.12 18.11 -10.11
N GLY A 168 -0.07 18.90 -11.17
CA GLY A 168 1.05 19.81 -11.48
C GLY A 168 2.18 19.14 -12.26
N PHE A 169 2.11 17.84 -12.52
CA PHE A 169 3.18 17.05 -13.14
C PHE A 169 2.66 16.09 -14.22
N PRO A 170 3.33 15.97 -15.38
CA PRO A 170 2.99 14.99 -16.39
C PRO A 170 3.55 13.62 -15.98
N ILE A 171 2.88 12.95 -15.04
CA ILE A 171 3.25 11.63 -14.54
C ILE A 171 2.69 10.57 -15.48
N SER A 172 3.56 9.73 -16.06
CA SER A 172 3.14 8.59 -16.88
C SER A 172 2.91 7.33 -16.05
N SER A 173 2.26 6.32 -16.62
CA SER A 173 2.14 5.00 -15.98
C SER A 173 3.53 4.36 -15.74
N SER A 174 4.51 4.58 -16.62
CA SER A 174 5.87 4.08 -16.43
C SER A 174 6.59 4.74 -15.25
N ASP A 175 6.33 6.03 -15.02
CA ASP A 175 6.86 6.74 -13.86
C ASP A 175 6.25 6.18 -12.57
N GLN A 176 4.93 5.97 -12.55
CA GLN A 176 4.25 5.37 -11.40
C GLN A 176 4.72 3.95 -11.12
N LEU A 177 4.89 3.11 -12.15
CA LEU A 177 5.44 1.77 -11.99
C LEU A 177 6.84 1.81 -11.37
N THR A 178 7.68 2.75 -11.80
CA THR A 178 9.03 2.92 -11.26
C THR A 178 8.99 3.31 -9.78
N TYR A 179 8.18 4.30 -9.42
CA TYR A 179 8.02 4.75 -8.05
C TYR A 179 7.42 3.67 -7.14
N ASN A 180 6.33 3.02 -7.58
CA ASN A 180 5.63 2.00 -6.79
C ASN A 180 6.54 0.79 -6.52
N ARG A 181 7.32 0.36 -7.51
CA ARG A 181 8.32 -0.72 -7.34
C ARG A 181 9.42 -0.31 -6.37
N LEU A 182 9.94 0.93 -6.45
CA LEU A 182 10.93 1.44 -5.49
C LEU A 182 10.40 1.38 -4.04
N ILE A 183 9.16 1.81 -3.80
CA ILE A 183 8.55 1.76 -2.47
C ILE A 183 8.42 0.33 -1.98
N ALA A 184 7.90 -0.58 -2.80
CA ALA A 184 7.74 -1.98 -2.45
C ALA A 184 9.08 -2.67 -2.17
N ASP A 185 10.07 -2.51 -3.06
CA ASP A 185 11.41 -3.05 -2.90
C ASP A 185 12.08 -2.51 -1.62
N THR A 186 11.88 -1.23 -1.30
CA THR A 186 12.38 -0.63 -0.05
C THR A 186 11.69 -1.23 1.17
N ALA A 187 10.36 -1.41 1.16
CA ALA A 187 9.62 -2.04 2.25
C ALA A 187 10.08 -3.48 2.49
N HIS A 188 10.22 -4.28 1.42
CA HIS A 188 10.69 -5.65 1.49
C HIS A 188 12.15 -5.75 1.98
N SER A 189 13.01 -4.81 1.60
CA SER A 189 14.39 -4.74 2.13
C SER A 189 14.43 -4.55 3.67
N LEU A 190 13.36 -4.01 4.25
CA LEU A 190 13.18 -3.81 5.68
C LEU A 190 12.31 -4.90 6.35
N SER A 191 11.96 -5.94 5.58
CA SER A 191 11.02 -6.99 5.99
C SER A 191 9.70 -6.42 6.53
N LEU A 192 9.10 -5.53 5.74
CA LEU A 192 7.76 -4.99 5.92
C LEU A 192 6.88 -5.47 4.77
N LEU A 193 5.64 -5.86 5.08
CA LEU A 193 4.60 -6.01 4.05
C LEU A 193 4.28 -4.65 3.42
N VAL A 194 3.77 -4.66 2.19
CA VAL A 194 3.36 -3.43 1.50
C VAL A 194 2.04 -3.63 0.74
N ALA A 195 1.10 -2.73 0.99
CA ALA A 195 -0.17 -2.64 0.28
C ALA A 195 -0.04 -1.83 -1.01
N LEU A 196 -0.75 -2.25 -2.06
CA LEU A 196 -1.05 -1.35 -3.18
C LEU A 196 -2.34 -0.62 -2.84
N LYS A 197 -2.33 0.71 -2.75
CA LYS A 197 -3.51 1.53 -2.47
C LYS A 197 -4.14 2.06 -3.75
N ASN A 198 -5.43 1.80 -3.94
CA ASN A 198 -6.19 2.10 -5.15
C ASN A 198 -5.47 1.54 -6.39
N CYS A 199 -4.70 2.33 -7.14
CA CYS A 199 -3.82 1.98 -8.29
C CYS A 199 -4.19 0.73 -9.13
N GLN A 200 -5.48 0.44 -9.33
CA GLN A 200 -5.96 -0.84 -9.86
C GLN A 200 -5.62 -1.00 -11.34
N ASP A 201 -5.53 0.12 -12.08
CA ASP A 201 -5.11 0.17 -13.48
C ASP A 201 -3.72 -0.42 -13.73
N LEU A 202 -2.84 -0.42 -12.72
CA LEU A 202 -1.49 -1.00 -12.78
C LEU A 202 -1.37 -2.30 -11.98
N ALA A 203 -2.46 -2.82 -11.43
CA ALA A 203 -2.45 -3.95 -10.50
C ALA A 203 -1.82 -5.21 -11.10
N ARG A 204 -1.99 -5.46 -12.41
CA ARG A 204 -1.37 -6.62 -13.08
C ARG A 204 0.15 -6.54 -13.11
N ASP A 205 0.69 -5.36 -13.40
CA ASP A 205 2.14 -5.12 -13.51
C ASP A 205 2.82 -4.99 -12.13
N LEU A 206 2.04 -4.64 -11.10
CA LEU A 206 2.49 -4.47 -9.72
C LEU A 206 2.20 -5.69 -8.84
N LEU A 207 1.36 -6.65 -9.27
CA LEU A 207 1.03 -7.86 -8.50
C LEU A 207 2.28 -8.56 -7.92
N PRO A 208 3.41 -8.69 -8.62
CA PRO A 208 4.59 -9.36 -8.06
C PRO A 208 5.24 -8.60 -6.88
N TRP A 209 5.07 -7.27 -6.78
CA TRP A 209 5.73 -6.42 -5.77
C TRP A 209 4.91 -6.19 -4.50
N PHE A 210 3.59 -6.33 -4.55
CA PHE A 210 2.72 -5.95 -3.43
C PHE A 210 2.09 -7.15 -2.76
N ASP A 211 1.96 -7.13 -1.43
CA ASP A 211 1.55 -8.29 -0.65
C ASP A 211 0.03 -8.43 -0.56
N PHE A 212 -0.69 -7.32 -0.66
CA PHE A 212 -2.14 -7.23 -0.69
C PHE A 212 -2.56 -5.89 -1.33
N LEU A 213 -3.86 -5.73 -1.54
CA LEU A 213 -4.47 -4.55 -2.15
C LEU A 213 -5.42 -3.90 -1.13
N VAL A 214 -5.41 -2.57 -1.08
CA VAL A 214 -6.41 -1.77 -0.37
C VAL A 214 -7.10 -0.90 -1.41
N THR A 215 -8.43 -0.99 -1.52
CA THR A 215 -9.22 -0.16 -2.44
C THR A 215 -10.27 0.64 -1.70
N GLU A 216 -10.59 1.79 -2.24
CA GLU A 216 -11.69 2.62 -1.77
C GLU A 216 -12.72 2.75 -2.88
N GLU A 217 -14.00 2.63 -2.50
CA GLU A 217 -15.14 2.93 -3.34
C GLU A 217 -15.20 2.15 -4.67
N CYS A 218 -14.60 0.95 -4.73
CA CYS A 218 -14.62 0.14 -5.94
C CYS A 218 -16.05 -0.19 -6.40
N VAL A 219 -17.01 -0.29 -5.48
CA VAL A 219 -18.42 -0.54 -5.81
C VAL A 219 -19.04 0.72 -6.38
N GLN A 220 -18.85 1.85 -5.71
CA GLN A 220 -19.33 3.17 -6.13
C GLN A 220 -18.86 3.53 -7.55
N TYR A 221 -17.62 3.22 -7.90
CA TYR A 221 -17.03 3.51 -9.22
C TYR A 221 -17.11 2.36 -10.23
N ARG A 222 -17.61 1.18 -9.83
CA ARG A 222 -17.67 -0.05 -10.65
C ARG A 222 -16.29 -0.54 -11.12
N GLU A 223 -15.32 -0.50 -10.21
CA GLU A 223 -13.91 -0.83 -10.46
C GLU A 223 -13.45 -2.11 -9.74
N CYS A 224 -14.31 -2.75 -8.95
CA CYS A 224 -13.92 -3.92 -8.14
C CYS A 224 -13.28 -5.06 -8.92
N GLU A 225 -13.68 -5.29 -10.17
CA GLU A 225 -13.13 -6.35 -11.03
C GLU A 225 -11.62 -6.20 -11.27
N GLN A 226 -11.11 -4.97 -11.31
CA GLN A 226 -9.69 -4.70 -11.57
C GLN A 226 -8.81 -5.22 -10.41
N GLY A 227 -9.31 -5.15 -9.18
CA GLY A 227 -8.61 -5.67 -8.00
C GLY A 227 -8.59 -7.20 -7.88
N THR A 228 -9.38 -7.92 -8.68
CA THR A 228 -9.48 -9.40 -8.59
C THR A 228 -8.19 -10.12 -8.96
N VAL A 229 -7.25 -9.45 -9.63
CA VAL A 229 -5.93 -10.00 -9.92
C VAL A 229 -5.15 -10.37 -8.65
N PHE A 230 -5.30 -9.60 -7.57
CA PHE A 230 -4.73 -9.91 -6.25
C PHE A 230 -5.44 -11.10 -5.61
N VAL A 231 -6.77 -11.06 -5.59
CA VAL A 231 -7.60 -12.13 -4.99
C VAL A 231 -7.33 -13.49 -5.64
N ARG A 232 -7.24 -13.54 -6.98
CA ARG A 232 -6.92 -14.76 -7.74
C ARG A 232 -5.50 -15.26 -7.49
N ALA A 233 -4.59 -14.38 -7.10
CA ALA A 233 -3.23 -14.72 -6.69
C ALA A 233 -3.12 -15.12 -5.21
N GLY A 234 -4.26 -15.21 -4.49
CA GLY A 234 -4.28 -15.56 -3.08
C GLY A 234 -3.84 -14.42 -2.15
N LYS A 235 -3.92 -13.16 -2.62
CA LYS A 235 -3.64 -11.95 -1.85
C LYS A 235 -4.96 -11.23 -1.53
N ALA A 236 -5.13 -10.74 -0.30
CA ALA A 236 -6.34 -10.03 0.09
C ALA A 236 -6.53 -8.74 -0.73
N ASN A 237 -7.80 -8.39 -0.92
CA ASN A 237 -8.20 -7.05 -1.31
C ASN A 237 -9.14 -6.51 -0.23
N PHE A 238 -8.67 -5.52 0.53
CA PHE A 238 -9.43 -4.82 1.56
C PHE A 238 -10.12 -3.60 0.96
N ASN A 239 -11.44 -3.66 0.82
CA ASN A 239 -12.22 -2.57 0.24
C ASN A 239 -12.97 -1.75 1.30
N ILE A 240 -12.88 -0.42 1.20
CA ILE A 240 -13.63 0.53 2.02
C ILE A 240 -14.69 1.22 1.17
N GLU A 241 -15.93 1.28 1.65
CA GLU A 241 -16.99 2.08 1.03
C GLU A 241 -17.51 3.12 2.01
N TYR A 242 -17.77 4.34 1.54
CA TYR A 242 -18.26 5.44 2.38
C TYR A 242 -19.74 5.75 2.14
N LYS A 243 -20.26 5.36 0.98
CA LYS A 243 -21.62 5.65 0.51
C LYS A 243 -22.31 4.38 0.04
N GLY A 244 -23.61 4.49 -0.27
CA GLY A 244 -24.41 3.37 -0.74
C GLY A 244 -24.95 2.46 0.38
N SER A 245 -25.76 1.47 -0.01
CA SER A 245 -26.37 0.52 0.93
C SER A 245 -25.42 -0.64 1.22
N LEU A 246 -25.32 -1.06 2.49
CA LEU A 246 -24.49 -2.19 2.91
C LEU A 246 -24.83 -3.46 2.11
N GLN A 247 -26.13 -3.71 1.87
CA GLN A 247 -26.56 -4.88 1.09
C GLN A 247 -25.99 -4.90 -0.33
N HIS A 248 -25.93 -3.76 -1.03
CA HIS A 248 -25.38 -3.71 -2.39
C HIS A 248 -23.87 -3.89 -2.36
N ILE A 249 -23.17 -3.19 -1.46
CA ILE A 249 -21.72 -3.32 -1.27
C ILE A 249 -21.34 -4.77 -1.04
N CYS A 250 -22.01 -5.43 -0.09
CA CYS A 250 -21.68 -6.80 0.28
C CYS A 250 -22.02 -7.80 -0.82
N ARG A 251 -23.12 -7.61 -1.56
CA ARG A 251 -23.42 -8.47 -2.72
C ARG A 251 -22.33 -8.40 -3.78
N THR A 252 -21.89 -7.19 -4.13
CA THR A 252 -20.87 -6.97 -5.17
C THR A 252 -19.51 -7.50 -4.75
N THR A 253 -19.04 -7.15 -3.56
CA THR A 253 -17.70 -7.51 -3.07
C THR A 253 -17.58 -9.00 -2.74
N ASN A 254 -18.61 -9.61 -2.14
CA ASN A 254 -18.59 -11.05 -1.83
C ASN A 254 -18.57 -11.92 -3.10
N ALA A 255 -19.21 -11.49 -4.19
CA ALA A 255 -19.17 -12.20 -5.47
C ALA A 255 -17.75 -12.27 -6.06
N LEU A 256 -16.87 -11.34 -5.69
CA LEU A 256 -15.49 -11.24 -6.14
C LEU A 256 -14.48 -11.70 -5.09
N ASN A 257 -14.95 -12.23 -3.96
CA ASN A 257 -14.15 -12.58 -2.79
C ASN A 257 -13.26 -11.43 -2.28
N ILE A 258 -13.74 -10.19 -2.40
CA ILE A 258 -13.14 -8.99 -1.82
C ILE A 258 -13.63 -8.87 -0.37
N ASP A 259 -12.75 -8.51 0.55
CA ASP A 259 -13.06 -8.30 1.95
C ASP A 259 -13.43 -6.83 2.15
N ALA A 260 -14.71 -6.54 2.42
CA ALA A 260 -15.22 -5.17 2.42
C ALA A 260 -15.80 -4.74 3.75
N GLN A 261 -15.64 -3.45 4.04
CA GLN A 261 -16.31 -2.75 5.13
C GLN A 261 -16.89 -1.42 4.64
N LYS A 262 -18.04 -1.05 5.20
CA LYS A 262 -18.54 0.31 5.09
C LYS A 262 -18.07 1.12 6.29
N LYS A 263 -17.52 2.32 6.05
CA LYS A 263 -16.99 3.21 7.09
C LYS A 263 -17.55 4.62 6.96
N HIS A 264 -17.38 5.39 8.03
CA HIS A 264 -17.37 6.83 7.90
C HIS A 264 -16.11 7.28 7.17
N ILE A 265 -16.24 8.39 6.44
CA ILE A 265 -15.14 8.95 5.64
C ILE A 265 -14.00 9.49 6.48
N ASP A 266 -14.26 9.76 7.75
CA ASP A 266 -13.25 10.18 8.70
C ASP A 266 -12.37 9.00 9.17
N LEU A 267 -12.69 7.77 8.75
CA LEU A 267 -11.97 6.56 9.12
C LEU A 267 -11.81 6.40 10.64
N ASP A 268 -12.87 6.75 11.38
CA ASP A 268 -13.02 6.47 12.81
C ASP A 268 -13.11 4.96 13.11
N ALA A 269 -13.34 4.59 14.37
CA ALA A 269 -13.48 3.18 14.76
C ALA A 269 -14.66 2.47 14.09
N ARG A 270 -15.70 3.19 13.65
CA ARG A 270 -16.95 2.59 13.20
C ARG A 270 -16.75 1.83 11.89
N ARG A 271 -17.42 0.67 11.80
CA ARG A 271 -17.43 -0.17 10.60
C ARG A 271 -18.69 -1.01 10.53
N GLU A 272 -19.10 -1.34 9.31
CA GLU A 272 -20.08 -2.37 9.02
C GLU A 272 -19.44 -3.39 8.06
N LEU A 273 -19.33 -4.65 8.48
CA LEU A 273 -18.60 -5.69 7.73
C LEU A 273 -19.51 -6.44 6.75
N CYS A 274 -18.96 -6.83 5.59
CA CYS A 274 -19.67 -7.65 4.60
C CYS A 274 -19.55 -9.16 4.78
N LYS A 275 -18.66 -9.61 5.67
CA LYS A 275 -18.40 -11.02 5.98
C LYS A 275 -18.28 -11.22 7.48
N THR A 276 -18.55 -12.45 7.91
CA THR A 276 -18.01 -12.99 9.15
C THR A 276 -16.68 -13.68 8.84
N TYR A 277 -15.70 -13.51 9.71
CA TYR A 277 -14.35 -14.02 9.48
C TYR A 277 -14.01 -15.11 10.51
N GLY A 278 -13.40 -16.20 10.05
CA GLY A 278 -13.03 -17.34 10.89
C GLY A 278 -11.66 -17.19 11.57
N ASP A 279 -10.85 -16.22 11.14
CA ASP A 279 -9.55 -15.91 11.72
C ASP A 279 -9.65 -15.12 13.03
N ILE A 280 -10.87 -14.72 13.39
CA ILE A 280 -11.24 -14.20 14.69
C ILE A 280 -12.07 -15.25 15.45
N GLY A 281 -11.51 -16.45 15.58
CA GLY A 281 -12.03 -17.51 16.44
C GLY A 281 -11.63 -17.23 17.89
N GLY A 282 -12.64 -16.98 18.73
CA GLY A 282 -12.53 -16.47 20.10
C GLY A 282 -11.61 -17.22 21.05
N GLY A 283 -11.22 -16.51 22.11
CA GLY A 283 -10.55 -17.10 23.26
C GLY A 283 -11.20 -18.42 23.65
N SER A 284 -10.36 -19.45 23.78
CA SER A 284 -10.59 -20.70 24.52
C SER A 284 -12.05 -21.05 24.81
N GLY A 285 -12.55 -22.11 24.18
CA GLY A 285 -13.77 -22.77 24.60
C GLY A 285 -13.73 -23.12 26.08
N ALA A 286 -14.43 -22.34 26.91
CA ALA A 286 -14.84 -22.74 28.24
C ALA A 286 -16.19 -23.45 28.11
N ARG A 287 -16.16 -24.75 27.81
CA ARG A 287 -17.19 -25.66 28.31
C ARG A 287 -16.89 -25.87 29.79
N GLY A 288 -17.72 -25.35 30.68
CA GLY A 288 -17.60 -25.68 32.11
C GLY A 288 -18.36 -24.76 33.05
N SER A 289 -19.55 -25.23 33.43
CA SER A 289 -20.29 -24.97 34.68
C SER A 289 -20.76 -23.55 35.02
N ALA A 290 -22.08 -23.46 35.13
CA ALA A 290 -22.82 -22.47 35.88
C ALA A 290 -22.25 -22.25 37.30
N GLY A 291 -22.21 -20.99 37.72
CA GLY A 291 -21.94 -20.59 39.09
C GLY A 291 -22.37 -19.13 39.27
N ALA A 292 -23.50 -18.93 39.94
CA ALA A 292 -24.05 -17.63 40.26
C ALA A 292 -23.15 -16.82 41.22
N GLY A 293 -23.22 -15.49 41.16
CA GLY A 293 -23.01 -14.67 42.35
C GLY A 293 -22.27 -13.35 42.18
N ALA A 294 -23.04 -12.29 42.40
CA ALA A 294 -22.67 -11.07 43.12
C ALA A 294 -22.09 -9.86 42.36
N SER A 295 -22.64 -8.73 42.78
CA SER A 295 -22.65 -7.37 42.26
C SER A 295 -21.75 -6.42 43.04
N GLY A 296 -21.17 -5.44 42.32
CA GLY A 296 -20.88 -4.07 42.80
C GLY A 296 -19.43 -3.76 43.22
N PRO A 297 -19.02 -2.48 43.34
CA PRO A 297 -19.37 -1.32 42.51
C PRO A 297 -18.13 -0.61 41.92
N ALA A 298 -18.40 0.36 41.04
CA ALA A 298 -17.43 1.26 40.43
C ALA A 298 -16.75 2.20 41.44
N ASN A 299 -15.49 2.55 41.17
CA ASN A 299 -14.86 3.78 41.65
C ASN A 299 -13.83 4.25 40.62
N GLY A 300 -14.03 5.46 40.11
CA GLY A 300 -13.08 6.16 39.25
C GLY A 300 -12.01 6.89 40.05
N THR A 301 -10.94 7.29 39.37
CA THR A 301 -10.25 8.56 39.62
C THR A 301 -9.59 9.04 38.34
N ASP A 302 -9.81 10.32 38.07
CA ASP A 302 -9.31 11.11 36.96
C ASP A 302 -7.80 11.36 37.05
N GLY A 303 -7.16 11.51 35.89
CA GLY A 303 -5.78 11.94 35.75
C GLY A 303 -5.56 12.61 34.40
N ALA A 304 -6.11 13.81 34.24
CA ALA A 304 -5.90 14.66 33.07
C ALA A 304 -4.45 15.19 33.03
N GLY A 305 -3.72 14.84 31.97
CA GLY A 305 -2.44 15.44 31.60
C GLY A 305 -2.53 15.96 30.17
N ALA A 306 -2.82 17.26 30.03
CA ALA A 306 -2.91 17.94 28.75
C ALA A 306 -1.52 18.10 28.11
N GLY A 307 -1.28 17.39 27.01
CA GLY A 307 -0.23 17.66 26.03
C GLY A 307 -0.89 18.03 24.72
N GLY A 308 -1.06 19.33 24.45
CA GLY A 308 -1.66 19.86 23.24
C GLY A 308 -0.75 19.68 22.02
N GLY A 309 -0.79 18.49 21.42
CA GLY A 309 -0.49 18.31 20.01
C GLY A 309 -1.76 18.59 19.21
N ARG A 310 -1.66 19.32 18.09
CA ARG A 310 -2.76 19.49 17.13
C ARG A 310 -3.03 18.12 16.49
N GLY A 311 -3.82 17.30 17.18
CA GLY A 311 -4.22 15.98 16.72
C GLY A 311 -5.17 16.08 15.54
N ILE A 312 -4.99 15.13 14.63
CA ILE A 312 -5.73 14.87 13.39
C ILE A 312 -7.27 14.96 13.45
N GLY A 313 -7.87 14.93 14.66
CA GLY A 313 -9.33 14.94 14.84
C GLY A 313 -10.06 16.14 14.23
N ASP A 314 -9.39 17.26 14.00
CA ASP A 314 -10.00 18.46 13.40
C ASP A 314 -9.85 18.54 11.87
N VAL A 315 -9.02 17.70 11.24
CA VAL A 315 -8.73 17.78 9.79
C VAL A 315 -9.43 16.66 9.01
N ILE A 316 -9.75 15.55 9.65
CA ILE A 316 -10.37 14.40 8.98
C ILE A 316 -11.90 14.51 9.01
N GLY A 317 -12.41 15.46 8.23
CA GLY A 317 -13.83 15.71 8.17
C GLY A 317 -14.22 16.54 6.95
N LYS A 318 -13.97 16.02 5.73
CA LYS A 318 -14.82 16.13 4.51
C LYS A 318 -14.08 15.72 3.20
N ILE A 319 -14.54 14.60 2.62
CA ILE A 319 -14.79 14.30 1.18
C ILE A 319 -13.59 14.23 0.21
N LEU A 320 -12.94 13.06 0.06
CA LEU A 320 -12.17 12.47 -1.09
C LEU A 320 -12.14 13.24 -2.45
N PHE A 321 -11.02 13.33 -3.20
CA PHE A 321 -10.40 12.22 -3.97
C PHE A 321 -8.99 12.50 -4.55
N GLY A 322 -8.11 11.49 -4.49
CA GLY A 322 -6.88 11.36 -5.30
C GLY A 322 -7.09 10.84 -6.73
N ARG A 323 -8.34 10.62 -7.16
CA ARG A 323 -8.70 10.34 -8.55
C ARG A 323 -10.03 11.02 -8.88
N GLN A 324 -9.97 12.16 -9.53
CA GLN A 324 -11.16 12.75 -10.16
C GLN A 324 -11.09 12.49 -11.66
N MET A 325 -11.62 11.32 -12.06
CA MET A 325 -11.95 11.05 -13.46
C MET A 325 -13.16 11.92 -13.84
N GLU A 326 -12.87 13.11 -14.37
CA GLU A 326 -13.70 13.80 -15.38
C GLU A 326 -13.00 13.78 -16.73
#